data_AF-A0A134AP46-F1
#
_entry.id   AF-A0A134AP46-F1
#
_cell.length_a   1.000
_cell.length_b   1.000
_cell.length_c   1.000
_cell.angle_alpha   90.00
_cell.angle_beta   90.00
_cell.angle_gamma   90.00
#
_symmetry.space_group_name_H-M   'P 1'
#
loop_
_entity.id
_entity.type
_entity.pdbx_description
1 polymer ?
#
loop_
_entity_poly.entity_id
_entity_poly.type
_entity_poly.pdbx_seq_one_letter_code
_entity_poly.pdbx_strand_id
1 'polypeptide(L)'
;MQGPQGDSIENINGKAVSIECFLDHSSIDDEIYVRWTGFNDKLMQYQGNIEPKNLLIKSFHQFYKKEYDFTKLKYLVDYILESWISI
;
A
#
# COMPACT_ATOMS: atom_id res chain seq x y z
N MET A 1 -11.74 -4.71 3.03
CA MET A 1 -11.44 -4.04 1.74
C MET A 1 -12.78 -3.66 1.15
N GLN A 2 -12.97 -2.43 0.67
CA GLN A 2 -14.28 -2.00 0.16
C GLN A 2 -14.33 -2.15 -1.36
N GLY A 3 -15.13 -3.12 -1.83
CA GLY A 3 -15.50 -3.28 -3.23
C GLY A 3 -16.98 -2.97 -3.47
N PRO A 4 -17.45 -3.00 -4.73
CA PRO A 4 -18.86 -2.78 -5.06
C PRO A 4 -19.83 -3.79 -4.42
N GLN A 5 -19.32 -4.91 -3.88
CA GLN A 5 -20.10 -5.91 -3.16
C GLN A 5 -20.02 -5.79 -1.62
N GLY A 6 -19.36 -4.74 -1.09
CA GLY A 6 -19.15 -4.55 0.34
C GLY A 6 -17.74 -4.93 0.80
N ASP A 7 -17.61 -5.20 2.10
CA ASP A 7 -16.33 -5.53 2.73
C ASP A 7 -15.90 -6.98 2.46
N SER A 8 -14.73 -7.16 1.87
CA SER A 8 -14.10 -8.47 1.62
C SER A 8 -12.67 -8.55 2.17
N ILE A 9 -12.21 -9.78 2.38
CA ILE A 9 -10.79 -10.12 2.59
C ILE A 9 -10.28 -10.67 1.26
N GLU A 10 -9.27 -10.03 0.69
CA GLU A 10 -8.66 -10.47 -0.56
C GLU A 10 -7.13 -10.40 -0.52
N ASN A 11 -6.51 -11.20 -1.37
CA ASN A 11 -5.07 -11.22 -1.53
C ASN A 11 -4.61 -10.03 -2.40
N ILE A 12 -3.77 -9.18 -1.83
CA ILE A 12 -3.19 -8.01 -2.51
C ILE A 12 -1.84 -8.29 -3.19
N ASN A 13 -1.25 -9.47 -2.99
CA ASN A 13 0.06 -9.81 -3.55
C ASN A 13 0.03 -9.73 -5.09
N GLY A 14 1.08 -9.16 -5.68
CA GLY A 14 1.19 -8.93 -7.13
C GLY A 14 0.37 -7.74 -7.66
N LYS A 15 -0.19 -6.91 -6.77
CA LYS A 15 -0.99 -5.72 -7.12
C LYS A 15 -0.30 -4.45 -6.64
N ALA A 16 -0.59 -3.34 -7.31
CA ALA A 16 0.06 -2.06 -7.01
C ALA A 16 -0.15 -1.61 -5.55
N VAL A 17 -1.36 -1.84 -5.01
CA VAL A 17 -1.71 -1.48 -3.64
C VAL A 17 -0.83 -2.15 -2.58
N SER A 18 -0.23 -3.31 -2.87
CA SER A 18 0.66 -3.99 -1.92
C SER A 18 1.89 -3.14 -1.56
N ILE A 19 2.38 -2.32 -2.49
CA ILE A 19 3.51 -1.40 -2.24
C ILE A 19 3.06 -0.26 -1.33
N GLU A 20 1.86 0.29 -1.56
CA GLU A 20 1.31 1.37 -0.75
C GLU A 20 1.13 0.96 0.72
N CYS A 21 0.87 -0.32 1.00
CA CYS A 21 0.74 -0.87 2.35
C CYS A 21 2.05 -0.85 3.17
N PHE A 22 3.21 -0.62 2.54
CA PHE A 22 4.48 -0.45 3.23
C PHE A 22 4.73 0.98 3.71
N LEU A 23 3.87 1.93 3.38
CA LEU A 23 3.89 3.25 4.00
C LEU A 23 3.41 3.14 5.45
N ASP A 24 4.12 3.80 6.35
CA ASP A 24 3.63 4.00 7.70
C ASP A 24 2.41 4.94 7.72
N HIS A 25 1.44 4.52 8.52
CA HIS A 25 0.18 5.22 8.77
C HIS A 25 -0.09 5.35 10.28
N SER A 26 0.90 5.07 11.14
CA SER A 26 0.75 5.10 12.60
C SER A 26 0.36 6.48 13.13
N SER A 27 0.69 7.54 12.39
CA SER A 27 0.36 8.93 12.70
C SER A 27 -1.01 9.39 12.15
N ILE A 28 -1.82 8.47 11.61
CA ILE A 28 -3.11 8.77 10.97
C ILE A 28 -4.21 8.13 11.81
N ASP A 29 -5.12 8.95 12.32
CA ASP A 29 -6.25 8.48 13.14
C ASP A 29 -7.42 7.94 12.30
N ASP A 30 -7.53 8.37 11.05
CA ASP A 30 -8.54 7.90 10.09
C ASP A 30 -8.29 6.44 9.69
N GLU A 31 -9.39 5.70 9.46
CA GLU A 31 -9.32 4.33 8.95
C GLU A 31 -8.70 4.32 7.54
N ILE A 32 -7.61 3.58 7.40
CA ILE A 32 -6.94 3.32 6.14
C ILE A 32 -7.38 1.94 5.62
N TYR A 33 -7.95 1.89 4.41
CA TYR A 33 -8.41 0.65 3.81
C TYR A 33 -8.10 0.58 2.32
N VAL A 34 -8.10 -0.63 1.77
CA VAL A 34 -8.01 -0.83 0.31
C VAL A 34 -9.40 -0.72 -0.29
N ARG A 35 -9.56 0.17 -1.27
CA ARG A 35 -10.75 0.27 -2.14
C ARG A 35 -10.45 -0.35 -3.50
N TRP A 36 -11.32 -1.22 -3.96
CA TRP A 36 -11.25 -1.75 -5.33
C TRP A 36 -11.93 -0.78 -6.29
N THR A 37 -11.22 -0.36 -7.33
CA THR A 37 -11.77 0.59 -8.32
C THR A 37 -12.31 -0.15 -9.54
N GLY A 38 -11.45 -0.86 -10.27
CA GLY A 38 -11.83 -1.52 -11.52
C GLY A 38 -10.89 -2.63 -11.95
N PHE A 39 -11.37 -3.44 -12.90
CA PHE A 39 -10.57 -4.48 -13.55
C PHE A 39 -9.62 -3.83 -14.56
N ASN A 40 -8.35 -4.22 -14.53
CA ASN A 40 -7.37 -3.80 -15.52
C ASN A 40 -7.20 -4.91 -16.57
N ASP A 41 -7.74 -4.70 -17.78
CA ASP A 41 -7.72 -5.68 -18.87
C ASP A 41 -6.30 -6.09 -19.30
N LYS A 42 -5.33 -5.17 -19.23
CA LYS A 42 -3.94 -5.45 -19.61
C LYS A 42 -3.27 -6.42 -18.65
N LEU A 43 -3.60 -6.30 -17.36
CA LEU A 43 -3.04 -7.14 -16.30
C LEU A 43 -3.97 -8.32 -15.95
N MET A 44 -5.14 -8.41 -16.58
CA MET A 44 -6.19 -9.40 -16.31
C MET A 44 -6.54 -9.52 -14.81
N GLN A 45 -6.54 -8.39 -14.09
CA GLN A 45 -6.82 -8.39 -12.66
C GLN A 45 -7.43 -7.09 -12.15
N TYR A 46 -8.25 -7.18 -11.09
CA TYR A 46 -8.66 -6.02 -10.30
C TYR A 46 -7.47 -5.35 -9.65
N GLN A 47 -7.48 -4.02 -9.66
CA GLN A 47 -6.53 -3.17 -8.96
C GLN A 47 -7.25 -2.38 -7.87
N GLY A 48 -6.61 -2.34 -6.71
CA GLY A 48 -7.06 -1.55 -5.58
C GLY A 48 -6.12 -0.37 -5.38
N ASN A 49 -6.55 0.56 -4.54
CA ASN A 49 -5.73 1.63 -4.03
C ASN A 49 -6.07 1.84 -2.55
N ILE A 50 -5.11 2.39 -1.80
CA ILE A 50 -5.42 2.80 -0.44
C ILE A 50 -6.35 4.02 -0.48
N GLU A 51 -7.32 4.06 0.44
CA GLU A 51 -8.15 5.22 0.74
C GLU A 51 -8.18 5.48 2.25
N PRO A 52 -8.12 6.74 2.70
CA PRO A 52 -7.83 7.96 1.92
C PRO A 52 -6.33 8.13 1.60
N LYS A 53 -5.94 8.01 0.32
CA LYS A 53 -4.51 8.04 -0.10
C LYS A 53 -3.80 9.35 0.24
N ASN A 54 -4.53 10.46 0.20
CA ASN A 54 -4.00 11.79 0.47
C ASN A 54 -3.48 11.93 1.91
N LEU A 55 -4.06 11.23 2.89
CA LEU A 55 -3.60 11.29 4.29
C LEU A 55 -2.23 10.62 4.44
N LEU A 56 -2.03 9.49 3.78
CA LEU A 56 -0.74 8.79 3.72
C LEU A 56 0.36 9.65 3.11
N ILE A 57 0.08 10.27 1.96
CA ILE A 57 1.03 11.17 1.30
C ILE A 57 1.37 12.37 2.20
N LYS A 58 0.35 12.96 2.83
CA LYS A 58 0.53 14.10 3.73
C LYS A 58 1.35 13.71 4.96
N SER A 59 1.05 12.58 5.60
CA SER A 59 1.81 12.04 6.73
C SER A 59 3.28 11.84 6.36
N PHE A 60 3.55 11.14 5.25
CA PHE A 60 4.92 10.93 4.77
C PHE A 60 5.67 12.26 4.62
N HIS A 61 5.13 13.23 3.88
CA HIS A 61 5.80 14.53 3.71
C HIS A 61 5.94 15.35 4.99
N GLN A 62 5.04 15.19 5.95
CA GLN A 62 5.11 15.87 7.24
C GLN A 62 6.21 15.31 8.13
N PHE A 63 6.44 14.00 8.07
CA PHE A 63 7.29 13.27 9.02
C PHE A 63 8.59 12.72 8.40
N TYR A 64 8.79 12.71 7.08
CA TYR A 64 9.94 12.04 6.43
C TYR A 64 11.33 12.53 6.90
N LYS A 65 11.45 13.79 7.36
CA LYS A 65 12.69 14.36 7.94
C LYS A 65 12.68 14.41 9.48
N LYS A 66 11.65 13.85 10.10
CA LYS A 66 11.43 13.85 11.55
C LYS A 66 11.42 12.39 12.01
N GLU A 67 10.30 11.93 12.56
CA GLU A 67 10.13 10.62 13.19
C GLU A 67 9.20 9.73 12.37
N TYR A 68 9.33 9.72 11.05
CA TYR A 68 8.60 8.76 10.22
C TYR A 68 9.19 7.36 10.41
N ASP A 69 8.35 6.34 10.62
CA ASP A 69 8.80 4.96 10.72
C ASP A 69 9.07 4.37 9.33
N PHE A 70 10.35 4.23 9.00
CA PHE A 70 10.79 3.64 7.74
C PHE A 70 10.90 2.11 7.77
N THR A 71 10.58 1.43 8.88
CA THR A 71 10.80 -0.01 9.05
C THR A 71 10.11 -0.83 7.96
N LYS A 72 8.86 -0.52 7.64
CA LYS A 72 8.10 -1.19 6.56
C LYS A 72 8.72 -0.95 5.18
N LEU A 73 9.12 0.29 4.87
CA LEU A 73 9.78 0.63 3.61
C LEU A 73 11.15 -0.04 3.48
N LYS A 74 11.92 -0.09 4.57
CA LYS A 74 13.20 -0.79 4.62
C LYS A 74 13.01 -2.28 4.34
N TYR A 75 12.03 -2.92 4.98
CA TYR A 75 11.69 -4.32 4.71
C TYR A 75 11.37 -4.56 3.23
N LEU A 76 10.57 -3.69 2.60
CA LEU A 76 10.25 -3.78 1.18
C LEU A 76 11.50 -3.70 0.30
N VAL A 77 12.38 -2.72 0.57
CA VAL A 77 13.61 -2.53 -0.20
C VAL A 77 14.57 -3.70 -0.02
N ASP A 78 14.78 -4.16 1.22
CA ASP A 78 15.63 -5.31 1.52
C ASP A 78 15.11 -6.56 0.79
N TYR A 79 13.80 -6.82 0.83
CA TYR A 79 13.18 -7.93 0.09
C TYR A 79 13.39 -7.84 -1.43
N ILE A 80 13.25 -6.65 -2.01
CA ILE A 80 13.49 -6.45 -3.45
C ILE A 80 14.95 -6.73 -3.79
N LEU A 81 15.90 -6.23 -2.98
CA LEU A 81 17.32 -6.46 -3.20
C LEU A 81 17.69 -7.95 -3.09
N GLU A 82 17.19 -8.64 -2.07
CA GLU A 82 17.40 -10.09 -1.89
C GLU A 82 16.82 -10.91 -3.05
N SER A 83 15.61 -10.55 -3.49
CA SER A 83 14.95 -11.19 -4.62
C SER A 83 15.72 -11.01 -5.92
N TRP A 84 16.49 -9.92 -6.09
CA TRP A 84 17.28 -9.67 -7.30
C TRP A 84 18.64 -10.35 -7.27
N ILE A 85 19.27 -10.47 -6.09
CA ILE A 85 20.58 -11.14 -5.94
C ILE A 85 20.44 -12.66 -6.01
N SER A 86 19.27 -13.19 -5.68
CA SER A 86 18.97 -14.62 -5.69
C SER A 86 18.51 -15.15 -7.05
N ILE A 87 18.60 -14.34 -8.11
CA ILE A 87 18.27 -14.69 -9.51
C ILE A 87 19.53 -15.10 -10.27
#